data_AF-A0AAD8LIS1-F1
#
_entry.id   AF-A0AAD8LIS1-F1
#
_cell.length_a   1.000
_cell.length_b   1.000
_cell.length_c   1.000
_cell.angle_alpha   90.00
_cell.angle_beta   90.00
_cell.angle_gamma   90.00
#
_symmetry.space_group_name_H-M   'P 1'
#
loop_
_entity.id
_entity.type
_entity.pdbx_description
1 polymer ?
#
loop_
_entity_poly.entity_id
_entity_poly.type
_entity_poly.pdbx_seq_one_letter_code
_entity_poly.pdbx_strand_id
1 'polypeptide(L)'
;MKQLKGARKYHRNRPKKLTPAKVYASPTLYYGNIQDYFGAPREYYAIPCTDAINVMNGESMVKLIGMIKCGITGEELAQEFDSNSNFHSQLLNDLQRLRNIATSQNCDVTRDLVIYFDRVINQPKENPHFVDRGHSLKKLQDFWRRREFARYRGLFKHIFWRMREIAAKVAYAGVTLEDFKDPKLWWRYGVFKGLPKSTMASNYVEKHKIALNNDIRDFYFIDADTQEVRCMLDENVDNCRRKPIEKLDKKVIERMSDDLKQLGIFPNDEWQTMNMSRIDELQRECSSEDSHRAYAIRDFYLTHLYPEYKVNGDPYYLESFVNHKYRTKTLERDLGEKYANWVRSGARRPMPRPINPKYKQLVIWKSLSRNKRRRLIQEFLYPRADTQTVQSE
;
A
#
# COMPACT_ATOMS: atom_id res chain seq x y z
N MET A 1 40.43 29.05 52.77
CA MET A 1 39.28 29.25 51.85
C MET A 1 38.06 29.72 52.63
N LYS A 2 37.37 30.80 52.23
CA LYS A 2 36.13 31.25 52.90
C LYS A 2 35.00 30.24 52.64
N GLN A 3 34.45 29.64 53.69
CA GLN A 3 33.32 28.71 53.58
C GLN A 3 32.01 29.47 53.35
N LEU A 4 31.19 29.00 52.40
CA LEU A 4 29.86 29.53 52.18
C LEU A 4 28.91 29.02 53.27
N LYS A 5 28.23 29.92 53.97
CA LYS A 5 27.24 29.61 55.03
C LYS A 5 25.84 30.12 54.64
N GLY A 6 24.81 29.54 55.26
CA GLY A 6 23.41 29.96 55.12
C GLY A 6 22.89 29.93 53.67
N ALA A 7 22.12 30.96 53.30
CA ALA A 7 21.50 31.08 51.98
C ALA A 7 22.51 30.96 50.83
N ARG A 8 23.75 31.46 51.00
CA ARG A 8 24.81 31.35 49.97
C ARG A 8 25.23 29.91 49.69
N LYS A 9 25.25 29.04 50.72
CA LYS A 9 25.52 27.60 50.53
C LYS A 9 24.36 26.92 49.80
N TYR A 10 23.13 27.25 50.20
CA TYR A 10 21.92 26.67 49.62
C TYR A 10 21.73 27.09 48.15
N HIS A 11 21.90 28.36 47.80
CA HIS A 11 21.80 28.82 46.40
C HIS A 11 22.79 28.14 45.46
N ARG A 12 23.99 27.83 45.97
CA ARG A 12 25.03 27.13 45.22
C ARG A 12 24.71 25.65 45.05
N ASN A 13 24.27 24.98 46.12
CA ASN A 13 24.09 23.53 46.15
C ASN A 13 22.65 23.06 45.88
N ARG A 14 21.70 23.97 45.65
CA ARG A 14 20.33 23.56 45.34
C ARG A 14 20.29 22.72 44.07
N PRO A 15 19.53 21.62 44.04
CA PRO A 15 19.39 20.80 42.85
C PRO A 15 18.76 21.62 41.72
N LYS A 16 19.36 21.56 40.54
CA LYS A 16 18.88 22.23 39.33
C LYS A 16 18.85 21.20 38.19
N LYS A 17 17.86 21.29 37.32
CA LYS A 17 17.88 20.57 36.04
C LYS A 17 18.93 21.24 35.15
N LEU A 18 20.11 20.63 35.02
CA LEU A 18 21.24 21.21 34.28
C LEU A 18 21.24 20.84 32.79
N THR A 19 20.58 19.74 32.40
CA THR A 19 20.59 19.23 31.03
C THR A 19 19.34 19.67 30.27
N PRO A 20 19.46 20.19 29.02
CA PRO A 20 18.33 20.63 28.22
C PRO A 20 17.21 19.58 28.09
N ALA A 21 17.54 18.30 27.93
CA ALA A 21 16.57 17.21 27.84
C ALA A 21 15.70 17.03 29.12
N LYS A 22 16.25 17.35 30.30
CA LYS A 22 15.48 17.32 31.58
C LYS A 22 14.68 18.60 31.81
N VAL A 23 15.17 19.73 31.27
CA VAL A 23 14.49 21.04 31.30
C VAL A 23 13.28 21.03 30.37
N TYR A 24 13.41 20.47 29.17
CA TYR A 24 12.37 20.34 28.15
C TYR A 24 11.94 18.89 27.98
N ALA A 25 11.50 18.24 29.06
CA ALA A 25 10.83 16.96 28.92
C ALA A 25 9.49 17.21 28.20
N SER A 26 9.39 16.79 26.95
CA SER A 26 8.09 16.76 26.26
C SER A 26 7.17 15.79 27.02
N PRO A 27 5.91 16.13 27.30
CA PRO A 27 4.95 15.17 27.81
C PRO A 27 4.92 13.95 26.88
N THR A 28 4.75 12.77 27.44
CA THR A 28 4.63 11.55 26.65
C THR A 28 3.46 11.72 25.69
N LEU A 29 3.72 11.60 24.38
CA LEU A 29 2.68 11.63 23.37
C LEU A 29 1.86 10.35 23.52
N TYR A 30 0.74 10.44 24.25
CA TYR A 30 -0.28 9.41 24.15
C TYR A 30 -0.90 9.50 22.76
N TYR A 31 -1.03 8.36 22.08
CA TYR A 31 -1.96 8.27 20.97
C TYR A 31 -3.35 8.67 21.50
N GLY A 32 -4.13 9.42 20.72
CA GLY A 32 -5.49 9.81 21.12
C GLY A 32 -6.32 8.60 21.55
N ASN A 33 -7.36 8.81 22.34
CA ASN A 33 -8.24 7.72 22.72
C ASN A 33 -8.76 7.03 21.44
N ILE A 34 -8.78 5.69 21.39
CA ILE A 34 -9.23 4.93 20.20
C ILE A 34 -10.67 5.34 19.82
N GLN A 35 -11.43 5.85 20.79
CA GLN A 35 -12.78 6.38 20.61
C GLN A 35 -12.84 7.75 19.89
N ASP A 36 -11.73 8.51 19.82
CA ASP A 36 -11.65 9.78 19.09
C ASP A 36 -11.37 9.58 17.60
N TYR A 37 -11.11 8.34 17.15
CA TYR A 37 -10.88 8.04 15.74
C TYR A 37 -12.19 7.88 14.97
N PHE A 38 -12.17 8.32 13.72
CA PHE A 38 -13.29 8.20 12.78
C PHE A 38 -13.78 6.74 12.70
N GLY A 39 -15.01 6.48 13.15
CA GLY A 39 -15.63 5.15 13.13
C GLY A 39 -15.63 4.40 14.47
N ALA A 40 -15.19 5.01 15.57
CA ALA A 40 -15.47 4.48 16.89
C ALA A 40 -17.01 4.35 17.11
N PRO A 41 -17.51 3.22 17.64
CA PRO A 41 -18.93 3.07 17.91
C PRO A 41 -19.35 4.12 18.94
N ARG A 42 -20.48 4.79 18.67
CA ARG A 42 -21.02 5.81 19.59
C ARG A 42 -21.37 5.15 20.91
N GLU A 43 -21.13 5.85 22.02
CA GLU A 43 -21.46 5.37 23.38
C GLU A 43 -22.95 5.08 23.55
N TYR A 44 -23.81 5.79 22.83
CA TYR A 44 -25.24 5.57 22.78
C TYR A 44 -25.76 5.73 21.35
N TYR A 45 -26.70 4.86 20.98
CA TYR A 45 -27.51 5.04 19.78
C TYR A 45 -28.80 5.75 20.19
N ALA A 46 -28.97 6.99 19.74
CA ALA A 46 -30.23 7.69 19.91
C ALA A 46 -31.27 7.02 19.00
N ILE A 47 -32.36 6.54 19.58
CA ILE A 47 -33.46 5.89 18.87
C ILE A 47 -34.45 7.01 18.45
N PRO A 48 -34.98 6.98 17.21
CA PRO A 48 -36.01 7.94 16.81
C PRO A 48 -37.31 7.72 17.59
N CYS A 49 -38.20 8.69 17.54
CA CYS A 49 -39.53 8.59 18.13
C CYS A 49 -40.31 7.37 17.60
N THR A 50 -41.22 6.81 18.42
CA THR A 50 -41.99 5.60 18.12
C THR A 50 -42.73 5.67 16.78
N ASP A 51 -43.25 6.84 16.42
CA ASP A 51 -43.99 7.02 15.17
C ASP A 51 -43.08 6.92 13.94
N ALA A 52 -41.84 7.40 14.06
CA ALA A 52 -40.84 7.24 13.02
C ALA A 52 -40.40 5.77 12.90
N ILE A 53 -40.30 5.04 14.02
CA ILE A 53 -40.04 3.58 14.00
C ILE A 53 -41.14 2.84 13.25
N ASN A 54 -42.41 3.21 13.46
CA ASN A 54 -43.54 2.59 12.77
C ASN A 54 -43.47 2.79 11.25
N VAL A 55 -43.11 4.00 10.79
CA VAL A 55 -42.88 4.26 9.35
C VAL A 55 -41.70 3.46 8.81
N MET A 56 -40.62 3.36 9.59
CA MET A 56 -39.42 2.59 9.22
C MET A 56 -39.66 1.08 9.12
N ASN A 57 -40.60 0.56 9.90
CA ASN A 57 -41.04 -0.83 9.85
C ASN A 57 -42.03 -1.13 8.72
N GLY A 58 -42.40 -0.12 7.92
CA GLY A 58 -43.23 -0.30 6.72
C GLY A 58 -42.54 -1.14 5.64
N GLU A 59 -43.32 -1.86 4.83
CA GLU A 59 -42.81 -2.81 3.82
C GLU A 59 -41.84 -2.18 2.82
N SER A 60 -42.15 -0.96 2.36
CA SER A 60 -41.33 -0.15 1.45
C SER A 60 -39.94 0.16 2.04
N MET A 61 -39.91 0.70 3.26
CA MET A 61 -38.69 1.06 3.97
C MET A 61 -37.86 -0.16 4.35
N VAL A 62 -38.51 -1.24 4.80
CA VAL A 62 -37.83 -2.51 5.10
C VAL A 62 -37.18 -3.10 3.84
N LYS A 63 -37.87 -3.05 2.69
CA LYS A 63 -37.30 -3.48 1.41
C LYS A 63 -36.07 -2.64 1.02
N LEU A 64 -36.16 -1.31 1.12
CA LEU A 64 -35.02 -0.41 0.84
C LEU A 64 -33.83 -0.70 1.77
N ILE A 65 -34.08 -0.85 3.07
CA ILE A 65 -33.04 -1.17 4.07
C ILE A 65 -32.44 -2.55 3.78
N GLY A 66 -33.24 -3.52 3.35
CA GLY A 66 -32.79 -4.83 2.90
C GLY A 66 -31.83 -4.74 1.72
N MET A 67 -32.19 -3.97 0.68
CA MET A 67 -31.33 -3.74 -0.49
C MET A 67 -29.99 -3.10 -0.11
N ILE A 68 -30.01 -2.08 0.76
CA ILE A 68 -28.80 -1.44 1.29
C ILE A 68 -27.96 -2.42 2.12
N LYS A 69 -28.61 -3.29 2.90
CA LYS A 69 -27.93 -4.33 3.69
C LYS A 69 -27.25 -5.37 2.82
N CYS A 70 -27.87 -5.75 1.71
CA CYS A 70 -27.31 -6.66 0.70
C CYS A 70 -26.17 -6.03 -0.13
N GLY A 71 -25.97 -4.70 -0.03
CA GLY A 71 -24.87 -4.01 -0.70
C GLY A 71 -25.19 -3.55 -2.12
N ILE A 72 -26.44 -3.13 -2.39
CA ILE A 72 -26.81 -2.51 -3.66
C ILE A 72 -25.97 -1.25 -3.94
N THR A 73 -25.64 -1.01 -5.20
CA THR A 73 -24.97 0.23 -5.62
C THR A 73 -25.97 1.36 -5.88
N GLY A 74 -25.50 2.61 -5.84
CA GLY A 74 -26.35 3.77 -6.18
C GLY A 74 -26.87 3.76 -7.62
N GLU A 75 -26.18 3.10 -8.54
CA GLU A 75 -26.62 2.95 -9.94
C GLU A 75 -27.73 1.90 -10.06
N GLU A 76 -27.56 0.74 -9.42
CA GLU A 76 -28.57 -0.33 -9.36
C GLU A 76 -29.84 0.14 -8.65
N LEU A 77 -29.69 0.88 -7.54
CA LEU A 77 -30.84 1.41 -6.80
C LEU A 77 -31.64 2.41 -7.66
N ALA A 78 -30.95 3.25 -8.45
CA ALA A 78 -31.63 4.16 -9.37
C ALA A 78 -32.39 3.39 -10.47
N GLN A 79 -31.78 2.33 -11.02
CA GLN A 79 -32.44 1.46 -12.01
C GLN A 79 -33.67 0.76 -11.42
N GLU A 80 -33.62 0.34 -10.15
CA GLU A 80 -34.77 -0.23 -9.44
C GLU A 80 -35.89 0.78 -9.25
N PHE A 81 -35.57 2.04 -8.96
CA PHE A 81 -36.58 3.11 -8.88
C PHE A 81 -37.21 3.43 -10.23
N ASP A 82 -36.42 3.42 -11.31
CA ASP A 82 -36.92 3.59 -12.68
C ASP A 82 -37.84 2.42 -13.09
N SER A 83 -37.49 1.19 -12.68
CA SER A 83 -38.23 -0.04 -13.03
C SER A 83 -39.51 -0.22 -12.21
N ASN A 84 -39.50 0.12 -10.92
CA ASN A 84 -40.63 -0.03 -10.00
C ASN A 84 -41.12 1.35 -9.52
N SER A 85 -41.78 2.11 -10.39
CA SER A 85 -42.24 3.47 -10.06
C SER A 85 -43.23 3.51 -8.87
N ASN A 86 -44.02 2.45 -8.67
CA ASN A 86 -44.93 2.33 -7.51
C ASN A 86 -44.15 2.20 -6.18
N PHE A 87 -43.04 1.45 -6.18
CA PHE A 87 -42.18 1.33 -5.00
C PHE A 87 -41.50 2.67 -4.68
N HIS A 88 -41.03 3.37 -5.71
CA HIS A 88 -40.42 4.69 -5.53
C HIS A 88 -41.42 5.73 -5.00
N SER A 89 -42.65 5.76 -5.52
CA SER A 89 -43.68 6.70 -5.03
C SER A 89 -44.10 6.42 -3.59
N GLN A 90 -44.18 5.15 -3.19
CA GLN A 90 -44.43 4.77 -1.79
C GLN A 90 -43.31 5.25 -0.86
N LEU A 91 -42.05 5.08 -1.25
CA LEU A 91 -40.89 5.58 -0.49
C LEU A 91 -40.90 7.11 -0.34
N LEU A 92 -41.28 7.85 -1.39
CA LEU A 92 -41.43 9.31 -1.32
C LEU A 92 -42.53 9.72 -0.33
N ASN A 93 -43.65 9.00 -0.29
CA ASN A 93 -44.72 9.23 0.67
C ASN A 93 -44.25 8.97 2.11
N ASP A 94 -43.52 7.88 2.34
CA ASP A 94 -42.98 7.55 3.66
C ASP A 94 -41.92 8.56 4.12
N LEU A 95 -41.09 9.05 3.20
CA LEU A 95 -40.16 10.15 3.47
C LEU A 95 -40.88 11.44 3.86
N GLN A 96 -42.00 11.76 3.20
CA GLN A 96 -42.81 12.92 3.57
C GLN A 96 -43.48 12.75 4.94
N ARG A 97 -43.91 11.53 5.29
CA ARG A 97 -44.41 11.21 6.65
C ARG A 97 -43.31 11.41 7.69
N LEU A 98 -42.09 10.93 7.45
CA LEU A 98 -40.96 11.14 8.35
C LEU A 98 -40.62 12.63 8.53
N ARG A 99 -40.71 13.44 7.46
CA ARG A 99 -40.55 14.91 7.55
C ARG A 99 -41.58 15.54 8.48
N ASN A 100 -42.84 15.16 8.34
CA ASN A 100 -43.92 15.68 9.19
C ASN A 100 -43.75 15.26 10.66
N ILE A 101 -43.28 14.04 10.92
CA ILE A 101 -42.98 13.56 12.28
C ILE A 101 -41.80 14.34 12.87
N ALA A 102 -40.73 14.54 12.10
CA ALA A 102 -39.54 15.27 12.56
C ALA A 102 -39.87 16.72 12.96
N THR A 103 -40.76 17.40 12.23
CA THR A 103 -41.19 18.77 12.54
C THR A 103 -42.20 18.82 13.69
N SER A 104 -43.21 17.95 13.70
CA SER A 104 -44.26 17.94 14.73
C SER A 104 -43.74 17.56 16.12
N GLN A 105 -42.85 16.57 16.20
CA GLN A 105 -42.32 16.05 17.47
C GLN A 105 -40.96 16.66 17.83
N ASN A 106 -40.44 17.55 16.98
CA ASN A 106 -39.11 18.17 17.11
C ASN A 106 -38.00 17.14 17.44
N CYS A 107 -38.01 16.00 16.76
CA CYS A 107 -37.07 14.90 17.00
C CYS A 107 -35.83 15.04 16.10
N ASP A 108 -34.67 15.33 16.70
CA ASP A 108 -33.41 15.51 15.96
C ASP A 108 -32.97 14.23 15.23
N VAL A 109 -33.15 13.06 15.86
CA VAL A 109 -32.78 11.76 15.25
C VAL A 109 -33.61 11.49 13.99
N THR A 110 -34.92 11.77 14.04
CA THR A 110 -35.80 11.61 12.88
C THR A 110 -35.43 12.61 11.78
N ARG A 111 -34.98 13.82 12.13
CA ARG A 111 -34.47 14.81 11.17
C ARG A 111 -33.22 14.30 10.45
N ASP A 112 -32.28 13.69 11.17
CA ASP A 112 -31.09 13.08 10.56
C ASP A 112 -31.45 11.91 9.62
N LEU A 113 -32.42 11.07 10.02
CA LEU A 113 -32.93 9.99 9.16
C LEU A 113 -33.57 10.52 7.88
N VAL A 114 -34.34 11.61 7.96
CA VAL A 114 -34.91 12.27 6.79
C VAL A 114 -33.81 12.72 5.84
N ILE A 115 -32.75 13.36 6.34
CA ILE A 115 -31.62 13.82 5.51
C ILE A 115 -30.94 12.61 4.84
N TYR A 116 -30.75 11.52 5.57
CA TYR A 116 -30.19 10.28 5.01
C TYR A 116 -31.06 9.71 3.90
N PHE A 117 -32.34 9.47 4.16
CA PHE A 117 -33.26 8.87 3.19
C PHE A 117 -33.55 9.78 2.00
N ASP A 118 -33.54 11.10 2.19
CA ASP A 118 -33.68 12.06 1.10
C ASP A 118 -32.56 11.90 0.06
N ARG A 119 -31.32 11.77 0.53
CA ARG A 119 -30.15 11.56 -0.34
C ARG A 119 -30.17 10.20 -1.02
N VAL A 120 -30.66 9.17 -0.33
CA VAL A 120 -30.76 7.80 -0.88
C VAL A 120 -31.89 7.68 -1.90
N ILE A 121 -33.06 8.26 -1.62
CA ILE A 121 -34.27 8.10 -2.44
C ILE A 121 -34.24 9.06 -3.63
N ASN A 122 -33.94 10.35 -3.42
CA ASN A 122 -34.01 11.36 -4.48
C ASN A 122 -32.76 11.41 -5.35
N GLN A 123 -31.58 11.12 -4.79
CA GLN A 123 -30.29 11.31 -5.47
C GLN A 123 -29.30 10.15 -5.26
N PRO A 124 -29.69 8.88 -5.52
CA PRO A 124 -28.82 7.72 -5.26
C PRO A 124 -27.50 7.74 -6.06
N LYS A 125 -27.51 8.30 -7.29
CA LYS A 125 -26.32 8.40 -8.16
C LYS A 125 -25.32 9.46 -7.70
N GLU A 126 -25.80 10.58 -7.18
CA GLU A 126 -24.95 11.68 -6.70
C GLU A 126 -24.37 11.40 -5.32
N ASN A 127 -25.10 10.59 -4.53
CA ASN A 127 -24.80 10.27 -3.15
C ASN A 127 -24.51 8.77 -2.90
N PRO A 128 -23.61 8.13 -3.69
CA PRO A 128 -23.41 6.68 -3.64
C PRO A 128 -22.80 6.19 -2.33
N HIS A 129 -22.13 7.07 -1.57
CA HIS A 129 -21.55 6.78 -0.26
C HIS A 129 -22.58 6.53 0.85
N PHE A 130 -23.84 6.93 0.65
CA PHE A 130 -24.93 6.61 1.58
C PHE A 130 -25.61 5.27 1.27
N VAL A 131 -25.43 4.76 0.05
CA VAL A 131 -26.07 3.53 -0.45
C VAL A 131 -25.10 2.35 -0.40
N ASP A 132 -23.94 2.52 -1.03
CA ASP A 132 -22.92 1.48 -1.17
C ASP A 132 -21.91 1.56 0.00
N ARG A 133 -21.94 0.53 0.85
CA ARG A 133 -21.03 0.37 1.99
C ARG A 133 -19.56 0.31 1.57
N GLY A 134 -19.29 -0.27 0.39
CA GLY A 134 -17.96 -0.39 -0.20
C GLY A 134 -17.51 0.86 -0.94
N HIS A 135 -18.39 1.84 -1.19
CA HIS A 135 -18.08 3.00 -2.01
C HIS A 135 -16.91 3.82 -1.47
N SER A 136 -16.91 4.12 -0.17
CA SER A 136 -15.86 4.91 0.47
C SER A 136 -14.52 4.20 0.39
N LEU A 137 -14.50 2.88 0.58
CA LEU A 137 -13.30 2.07 0.43
C LEU A 137 -12.81 2.04 -1.02
N LYS A 138 -13.71 1.87 -1.99
CA LYS A 138 -13.40 1.90 -3.42
C LYS A 138 -12.83 3.25 -3.85
N LYS A 139 -13.43 4.36 -3.42
CA LYS A 139 -12.92 5.72 -3.66
C LYS A 139 -11.55 5.94 -3.04
N LEU A 140 -11.33 5.44 -1.83
CA LEU A 140 -10.04 5.51 -1.16
C LEU A 140 -8.98 4.69 -1.92
N GLN A 141 -9.32 3.47 -2.34
CA GLN A 141 -8.46 2.63 -3.17
C GLN A 141 -8.12 3.32 -4.50
N ASP A 142 -9.09 3.91 -5.18
CA ASP A 142 -8.87 4.65 -6.43
C ASP A 142 -7.97 5.88 -6.23
N PHE A 143 -8.17 6.62 -5.14
CA PHE A 143 -7.32 7.74 -4.77
C PHE A 143 -5.87 7.29 -4.56
N TRP A 144 -5.66 6.22 -3.80
CA TRP A 144 -4.33 5.65 -3.58
C TRP A 144 -3.71 5.13 -4.88
N ARG A 145 -4.48 4.44 -5.72
CA ARG A 145 -4.03 3.96 -7.03
C ARG A 145 -3.54 5.10 -7.92
N ARG A 146 -4.30 6.20 -8.01
CA ARG A 146 -3.91 7.41 -8.78
C ARG A 146 -2.65 8.05 -8.22
N ARG A 147 -2.57 8.17 -6.89
CA ARG A 147 -1.43 8.76 -6.19
C ARG A 147 -0.15 7.94 -6.40
N GLU A 148 -0.24 6.62 -6.25
CA GLU A 148 0.89 5.71 -6.48
C GLU A 148 1.29 5.70 -7.95
N PHE A 149 0.34 5.74 -8.88
CA PHE A 149 0.65 5.87 -10.32
C PHE A 149 1.42 7.16 -10.64
N ALA A 150 0.99 8.30 -10.10
CA ALA A 150 1.67 9.58 -10.30
C ALA A 150 3.11 9.55 -9.74
N ARG A 151 3.29 8.98 -8.54
CA ARG A 151 4.60 8.79 -7.91
C ARG A 151 5.50 7.85 -8.71
N TYR A 152 4.96 6.72 -9.15
CA TYR A 152 5.66 5.77 -10.02
C TYR A 152 6.12 6.44 -11.31
N ARG A 153 5.24 7.16 -12.00
CA ARG A 153 5.58 7.88 -13.24
C ARG A 153 6.69 8.92 -13.02
N GLY A 154 6.63 9.66 -11.90
CA GLY A 154 7.66 10.62 -11.51
C GLY A 154 9.02 9.95 -11.29
N LEU A 155 9.04 8.86 -10.52
CA LEU A 155 10.22 8.06 -10.23
C LEU A 155 10.80 7.45 -11.52
N PHE A 156 9.97 6.82 -12.32
CA PHE A 156 10.32 6.22 -13.61
C PHE A 156 10.97 7.23 -14.55
N LYS A 157 10.41 8.45 -14.65
CA LYS A 157 11.00 9.54 -15.45
C LYS A 157 12.40 9.92 -14.95
N HIS A 158 12.59 9.99 -13.64
CA HIS A 158 13.88 10.32 -13.03
C HIS A 158 14.92 9.22 -13.30
N ILE A 159 14.57 7.96 -13.06
CA ILE A 159 15.46 6.82 -13.29
C ILE A 159 15.81 6.70 -14.77
N PHE A 160 14.83 6.82 -15.66
CA PHE A 160 15.08 6.77 -17.10
C PHE A 160 16.04 7.86 -17.57
N TRP A 161 15.93 9.08 -17.00
CA TRP A 161 16.86 10.16 -17.33
C TRP A 161 18.29 9.81 -16.88
N ARG A 162 18.45 9.32 -15.64
CA ARG A 162 19.73 8.83 -15.13
C ARG A 162 20.30 7.68 -15.96
N MET A 163 19.45 6.76 -16.40
CA MET A 163 19.84 5.64 -17.25
C MET A 163 20.45 6.12 -18.57
N ARG A 164 19.88 7.15 -19.21
CA ARG A 164 20.44 7.77 -20.42
C ARG A 164 21.78 8.45 -20.17
N GLU A 165 21.95 9.13 -19.03
CA GLU A 165 23.24 9.73 -18.66
C GLU A 165 24.32 8.67 -18.45
N ILE A 166 23.98 7.57 -17.79
CA ILE A 166 24.90 6.45 -17.58
C ILE A 166 25.22 5.77 -18.91
N ALA A 167 24.22 5.43 -19.72
CA ALA A 167 24.41 4.83 -21.04
C ALA A 167 25.38 5.65 -21.89
N ALA A 168 25.24 6.98 -21.92
CA ALA A 168 26.15 7.86 -22.64
C ALA A 168 27.59 7.85 -22.09
N LYS A 169 27.77 7.74 -20.77
CA LYS A 169 29.09 7.66 -20.13
C LYS A 169 29.77 6.32 -20.39
N VAL A 170 29.03 5.22 -20.30
CA VAL A 170 29.58 3.88 -20.53
C VAL A 170 29.84 3.66 -22.02
N ALA A 171 29.06 4.28 -22.92
CA ALA A 171 29.36 4.32 -24.34
C ALA A 171 30.71 4.98 -24.66
N TYR A 172 31.09 6.03 -23.92
CA TYR A 172 32.43 6.62 -24.03
C TYR A 172 33.54 5.66 -23.58
N ALA A 173 33.23 4.74 -22.66
CA ALA A 173 34.14 3.71 -22.18
C ALA A 173 34.14 2.42 -23.04
N GLY A 174 33.40 2.40 -24.17
CA GLY A 174 33.43 1.30 -25.14
C GLY A 174 32.28 0.28 -25.06
N VAL A 175 31.28 0.47 -24.19
CA VAL A 175 30.10 -0.43 -24.14
C VAL A 175 29.04 0.08 -25.12
N THR A 176 28.54 -0.77 -26.02
CA THR A 176 27.53 -0.32 -26.99
C THR A 176 26.19 -0.01 -26.29
N LEU A 177 25.36 0.80 -26.93
CA LEU A 177 24.02 1.07 -26.43
C LEU A 177 23.14 -0.19 -26.42
N GLU A 178 23.44 -1.16 -27.29
CA GLU A 178 22.74 -2.45 -27.33
C GLU A 178 23.14 -3.33 -26.13
N ASP A 179 24.43 -3.42 -25.82
CA ASP A 179 24.92 -4.15 -24.64
C ASP A 179 24.33 -3.58 -23.35
N PHE A 180 24.22 -2.25 -23.26
CA PHE A 180 23.63 -1.56 -22.11
C PHE A 180 22.13 -1.84 -21.93
N LYS A 181 21.48 -2.59 -22.83
CA LYS A 181 20.09 -3.05 -22.63
C LYS A 181 19.96 -4.08 -21.51
N ASP A 182 21.03 -4.79 -21.14
CA ASP A 182 21.01 -5.80 -20.07
C ASP A 182 20.75 -5.15 -18.69
N PRO A 183 19.67 -5.53 -17.96
CA PRO A 183 19.39 -5.05 -16.62
C PRO A 183 20.53 -5.27 -15.61
N LYS A 184 21.39 -6.29 -15.80
CA LYS A 184 22.56 -6.52 -14.92
C LYS A 184 23.51 -5.31 -14.93
N LEU A 185 23.69 -4.68 -16.09
CA LEU A 185 24.52 -3.48 -16.22
C LEU A 185 23.88 -2.28 -15.53
N TRP A 186 22.56 -2.19 -15.50
CA TRP A 186 21.85 -1.10 -14.81
C TRP A 186 22.10 -1.15 -13.30
N TRP A 187 22.11 -2.34 -12.72
CA TRP A 187 22.47 -2.52 -11.31
C TRP A 187 23.95 -2.22 -11.06
N ARG A 188 24.85 -2.74 -11.91
CA ARG A 188 26.30 -2.54 -11.79
C ARG A 188 26.71 -1.07 -11.86
N TYR A 189 26.18 -0.33 -12.83
CA TYR A 189 26.47 1.11 -13.01
C TYR A 189 25.56 2.02 -12.19
N GLY A 190 24.68 1.45 -11.37
CA GLY A 190 23.90 2.19 -10.37
C GLY A 190 22.81 3.08 -10.97
N VAL A 191 22.11 2.63 -12.01
CA VAL A 191 20.86 3.25 -12.48
C VAL A 191 19.84 3.35 -11.34
N PHE A 192 19.80 2.33 -10.48
CA PHE A 192 18.87 2.21 -9.35
C PHE A 192 19.43 2.66 -7.99
N LYS A 193 20.58 3.36 -7.92
CA LYS A 193 21.27 3.70 -6.64
C LYS A 193 20.40 4.45 -5.59
N GLY A 194 19.28 5.03 -5.99
CA GLY A 194 18.35 5.75 -5.09
C GLY A 194 17.12 4.93 -4.66
N LEU A 195 17.02 3.66 -5.06
CA LEU A 195 15.90 2.79 -4.71
C LEU A 195 16.26 1.87 -3.54
N PRO A 196 15.28 1.55 -2.68
CA PRO A 196 15.44 0.47 -1.73
C PRO A 196 15.61 -0.86 -2.47
N LYS A 197 16.45 -1.74 -1.93
CA LYS A 197 16.52 -3.14 -2.41
C LYS A 197 15.33 -3.88 -1.81
N SER A 198 14.38 -4.25 -2.66
CA SER A 198 13.26 -5.11 -2.28
C SER A 198 13.60 -6.55 -2.64
N THR A 199 13.53 -7.46 -1.68
CA THR A 199 13.57 -8.90 -1.92
C THR A 199 12.19 -9.53 -1.72
N MET A 200 11.12 -8.73 -1.61
CA MET A 200 9.79 -9.22 -1.27
C MET A 200 9.27 -10.22 -2.31
N ALA A 201 9.27 -9.85 -3.60
CA ALA A 201 8.80 -10.74 -4.67
C ALA A 201 9.68 -11.99 -4.82
N SER A 202 11.01 -11.85 -4.71
CA SER A 202 11.93 -13.00 -4.76
C SER A 202 11.74 -13.94 -3.57
N ASN A 203 11.57 -13.40 -2.37
CA ASN A 203 11.34 -14.19 -1.16
C ASN A 203 9.97 -14.87 -1.21
N TYR A 204 8.95 -14.21 -1.76
CA TYR A 204 7.64 -14.82 -1.99
C TYR A 204 7.77 -16.02 -2.93
N VAL A 205 8.39 -15.84 -4.10
CA VAL A 205 8.57 -16.92 -5.08
C VAL A 205 9.37 -18.08 -4.49
N GLU A 206 10.41 -17.81 -3.70
CA GLU A 206 11.20 -18.86 -3.06
C GLU A 206 10.37 -19.63 -2.01
N LYS A 207 9.66 -18.93 -1.12
CA LYS A 207 8.77 -19.56 -0.12
C LYS A 207 7.74 -20.48 -0.77
N HIS A 208 7.19 -20.04 -1.89
CA HIS A 208 6.10 -20.71 -2.61
C HIS A 208 6.57 -21.65 -3.72
N LYS A 209 7.86 -21.93 -3.79
CA LYS A 209 8.49 -22.69 -4.89
C LYS A 209 7.85 -24.06 -5.14
N ILE A 210 7.48 -24.78 -4.08
CA ILE A 210 6.82 -26.10 -4.20
C ILE A 210 5.45 -25.95 -4.87
N ALA A 211 4.64 -24.99 -4.40
CA ALA A 211 3.31 -24.74 -4.95
C ALA A 211 3.32 -24.15 -6.37
N LEU A 212 4.42 -23.49 -6.76
CA LEU A 212 4.60 -22.95 -8.11
C LEU A 212 5.07 -24.01 -9.11
N ASN A 213 5.86 -24.99 -8.66
CA ASN A 213 6.42 -26.03 -9.52
C ASN A 213 5.53 -27.26 -9.66
N ASN A 214 4.70 -27.55 -8.64
CA ASN A 214 3.85 -28.73 -8.57
C ASN A 214 2.38 -28.32 -8.42
N ASP A 215 1.45 -29.22 -8.76
CA ASP A 215 0.05 -29.00 -8.43
C ASP A 215 -0.16 -29.14 -6.92
N ILE A 216 -0.33 -28.00 -6.24
CA ILE A 216 -0.48 -27.98 -4.78
C ILE A 216 -1.75 -28.68 -4.31
N ARG A 217 -2.74 -28.93 -5.17
CA ARG A 217 -3.96 -29.69 -4.79
C ARG A 217 -3.66 -31.13 -4.42
N ASP A 218 -2.64 -31.72 -5.04
CA ASP A 218 -2.25 -33.10 -4.80
C ASP A 218 -1.12 -33.23 -3.77
N PHE A 219 -0.81 -32.13 -3.04
CA PHE A 219 0.35 -32.10 -2.14
C PHE A 219 0.24 -33.15 -1.03
N TYR A 220 -0.96 -33.31 -0.47
CA TYR A 220 -1.35 -34.50 0.27
C TYR A 220 -2.30 -35.32 -0.60
N PHE A 221 -2.19 -36.63 -0.51
CA PHE A 221 -3.08 -37.57 -1.19
C PHE A 221 -3.30 -38.81 -0.32
N ILE A 222 -4.37 -39.55 -0.59
CA ILE A 222 -4.62 -40.83 0.05
C ILE A 222 -4.02 -41.92 -0.83
N ASP A 223 -3.17 -42.77 -0.28
CA ASP A 223 -2.66 -43.93 -1.00
C ASP A 223 -3.78 -44.98 -1.14
N ALA A 224 -4.05 -45.41 -2.37
CA ALA A 224 -5.13 -46.35 -2.66
C ALA A 224 -4.93 -47.71 -1.97
N ASP A 225 -3.66 -48.14 -1.84
CA ASP A 225 -3.31 -49.46 -1.37
C ASP A 225 -3.27 -49.54 0.17
N THR A 226 -2.71 -48.52 0.83
CA THR A 226 -2.60 -48.47 2.31
C THR A 226 -3.73 -47.72 3.01
N GLN A 227 -4.49 -46.89 2.27
CA GLN A 227 -5.49 -45.95 2.83
C GLN A 227 -4.90 -44.92 3.82
N GLU A 228 -3.58 -44.73 3.79
CA GLU A 228 -2.87 -43.72 4.58
C GLU A 228 -2.74 -42.40 3.81
N VAL A 229 -2.65 -41.29 4.56
CA VAL A 229 -2.41 -39.97 3.98
C VAL A 229 -0.91 -39.77 3.81
N ARG A 230 -0.47 -39.58 2.56
CA ARG A 230 0.93 -39.31 2.22
C ARG A 230 1.11 -37.92 1.65
N CYS A 231 2.31 -37.38 1.79
CA CYS A 231 2.76 -36.10 1.26
C CYS A 231 3.64 -36.34 0.02
N MET A 232 3.63 -35.41 -0.94
CA MET A 232 4.53 -35.48 -2.11
C MET A 232 6.02 -35.52 -1.75
N LEU A 233 6.39 -35.05 -0.56
CA LEU A 233 7.77 -35.01 -0.08
C LEU A 233 8.17 -36.26 0.72
N ASP A 234 7.26 -37.22 0.92
CA ASP A 234 7.57 -38.46 1.63
C ASP A 234 8.48 -39.38 0.78
N GLU A 235 9.24 -40.26 1.42
CA GLU A 235 10.06 -41.25 0.72
C GLU A 235 9.19 -42.29 -0.01
N ASN A 236 9.62 -42.74 -1.20
CA ASN A 236 8.93 -43.75 -2.04
C ASN A 236 7.53 -43.36 -2.57
N VAL A 237 7.23 -42.06 -2.68
CA VAL A 237 5.95 -41.54 -3.19
C VAL A 237 5.64 -41.93 -4.63
N ASP A 238 6.64 -42.12 -5.49
CA ASP A 238 6.46 -42.43 -6.91
C ASP A 238 5.79 -43.79 -7.16
N ASN A 239 5.85 -44.69 -6.17
CA ASN A 239 5.23 -46.02 -6.26
C ASN A 239 3.77 -46.05 -5.76
N CYS A 240 3.24 -44.94 -5.23
CA CYS A 240 1.92 -44.90 -4.61
C CYS A 240 0.82 -44.57 -5.62
N ARG A 241 -0.33 -45.24 -5.53
CA ARG A 241 -1.52 -44.89 -6.32
C ARG A 241 -2.29 -43.76 -5.64
N ARG A 242 -2.20 -42.56 -6.20
CA ARG A 242 -2.76 -41.34 -5.61
C ARG A 242 -4.28 -41.27 -5.79
N LYS A 243 -5.02 -41.17 -4.69
CA LYS A 243 -6.42 -40.70 -4.68
C LYS A 243 -6.43 -39.22 -4.27
N PRO A 244 -7.00 -38.32 -5.10
CA PRO A 244 -7.03 -36.89 -4.80
C PRO A 244 -7.94 -36.62 -3.59
N ILE A 245 -7.63 -35.54 -2.87
CA ILE A 245 -8.40 -35.11 -1.70
C ILE A 245 -9.44 -34.11 -2.18
N GLU A 246 -10.73 -34.46 -2.07
CA GLU A 246 -11.82 -33.53 -2.43
C GLU A 246 -12.17 -32.59 -1.27
N LYS A 247 -12.03 -33.06 -0.03
CA LYS A 247 -12.32 -32.31 1.20
C LYS A 247 -11.29 -32.63 2.27
N LEU A 248 -10.99 -31.65 3.11
CA LEU A 248 -10.09 -31.81 4.25
C LEU A 248 -10.74 -32.66 5.35
N ASP A 249 -10.55 -33.97 5.26
CA ASP A 249 -10.99 -34.93 6.27
C ASP A 249 -10.09 -34.90 7.51
N LYS A 250 -10.61 -35.40 8.63
CA LYS A 250 -9.90 -35.41 9.93
C LYS A 250 -8.52 -36.06 9.84
N LYS A 251 -8.38 -37.16 9.10
CA LYS A 251 -7.09 -37.85 8.88
C LYS A 251 -6.05 -36.98 8.17
N VAL A 252 -6.49 -36.17 7.21
CA VAL A 252 -5.62 -35.26 6.45
C VAL A 252 -5.16 -34.12 7.37
N ILE A 253 -6.09 -33.55 8.14
CA ILE A 253 -5.80 -32.51 9.13
C ILE A 253 -4.82 -33.01 10.20
N GLU A 254 -4.99 -34.23 10.70
CA GLU A 254 -4.07 -34.88 11.65
C GLU A 254 -2.67 -35.04 11.04
N ARG A 255 -2.56 -35.58 9.82
CA ARG A 255 -1.26 -35.71 9.13
C ARG A 255 -0.56 -34.36 8.93
N MET A 256 -1.30 -33.33 8.50
CA MET A 256 -0.78 -31.97 8.35
C MET A 256 -0.30 -31.38 9.68
N SER A 257 -1.06 -31.63 10.75
CA SER A 257 -0.70 -31.19 12.11
C SER A 257 0.61 -31.81 12.57
N ASP A 258 0.79 -33.12 12.35
CA ASP A 258 2.02 -33.82 12.70
C ASP A 258 3.24 -33.25 11.94
N ASP A 259 3.09 -33.01 10.64
CA ASP A 259 4.14 -32.39 9.82
C ASP A 259 4.49 -30.99 10.31
N LEU A 260 3.50 -30.15 10.65
CA LEU A 260 3.75 -28.81 11.18
C LEU A 260 4.33 -28.82 12.60
N LYS A 261 4.04 -29.86 13.39
CA LYS A 261 4.63 -30.09 14.71
C LYS A 261 6.11 -30.49 14.60
N GLN A 262 6.44 -31.37 13.65
CA GLN A 262 7.84 -31.71 13.32
C GLN A 262 8.65 -30.49 12.90
N LEU A 263 8.02 -29.55 12.17
CA LEU A 263 8.62 -28.27 11.77
C LEU A 263 8.69 -27.23 12.92
N GLY A 264 8.19 -27.54 14.11
CA GLY A 264 8.25 -26.65 15.28
C GLY A 264 7.27 -25.47 15.25
N ILE A 265 6.28 -25.46 14.35
CA ILE A 265 5.32 -24.35 14.15
C ILE A 265 4.15 -24.46 15.14
N PHE A 266 3.71 -25.69 15.42
CA PHE A 266 2.64 -26.00 16.39
C PHE A 266 3.12 -27.01 17.44
N PRO A 267 3.89 -26.58 18.45
CA PRO A 267 4.44 -27.49 19.45
C PRO A 267 3.39 -28.06 20.43
N ASN A 268 2.30 -27.34 20.70
CA ASN A 268 1.38 -27.62 21.82
C ASN A 268 -0.02 -28.14 21.42
N ASP A 269 -0.12 -28.98 20.40
CA ASP A 269 -1.41 -29.56 19.92
C ASP A 269 -2.54 -28.53 19.70
N GLU A 270 -2.19 -27.26 19.41
CA GLU A 270 -3.11 -26.15 19.12
C GLU A 270 -3.71 -26.22 17.70
N TRP A 271 -3.60 -27.38 17.05
CA TRP A 271 -4.00 -27.65 15.67
C TRP A 271 -5.49 -27.41 15.41
N GLN A 272 -6.32 -27.46 16.45
CA GLN A 272 -7.76 -27.15 16.36
C GLN A 272 -8.05 -25.74 15.83
N THR A 273 -7.09 -24.81 15.95
CA THR A 273 -7.23 -23.45 15.43
C THR A 273 -6.69 -23.28 14.01
N MET A 274 -5.86 -24.22 13.52
CA MET A 274 -5.17 -24.19 12.21
C MET A 274 -4.74 -22.78 11.79
N ASN A 275 -4.16 -22.03 12.73
CA ASN A 275 -3.80 -20.64 12.49
C ASN A 275 -2.53 -20.53 11.64
N MET A 276 -2.70 -20.66 10.32
CA MET A 276 -1.61 -20.65 9.35
C MET A 276 -0.81 -19.35 9.27
N SER A 277 -1.24 -18.28 9.97
CA SER A 277 -0.44 -17.05 10.09
C SER A 277 0.90 -17.27 10.81
N ARG A 278 1.01 -18.30 11.66
CA ARG A 278 2.28 -18.65 12.31
C ARG A 278 3.35 -19.11 11.32
N ILE A 279 2.95 -19.63 10.16
CA ILE A 279 3.88 -20.01 9.09
C ILE A 279 4.57 -18.75 8.54
N ASP A 280 3.90 -17.58 8.60
CA ASP A 280 4.54 -16.32 8.25
C ASP A 280 5.58 -15.84 9.28
N GLU A 281 5.68 -16.46 10.46
CA GLU A 281 6.73 -16.16 11.45
C GLU A 281 8.06 -16.86 11.13
N LEU A 282 8.08 -17.86 10.23
CA LEU A 282 9.29 -18.50 9.68
C LEU A 282 10.14 -17.57 8.78
N GLN A 283 9.87 -16.27 8.81
CA GLN A 283 10.49 -15.20 8.01
C GLN A 283 12.03 -15.18 7.98
N ARG A 284 12.72 -15.86 8.90
CA ARG A 284 14.17 -15.74 9.07
C ARG A 284 14.98 -16.52 8.04
N GLU A 285 14.44 -17.60 7.47
CA GLU A 285 15.16 -18.45 6.49
C GLU A 285 14.24 -18.92 5.36
N CYS A 286 13.90 -17.99 4.46
CA CYS A 286 12.94 -18.25 3.37
C CYS A 286 13.36 -19.36 2.39
N SER A 287 14.65 -19.72 2.37
CA SER A 287 15.24 -20.72 1.48
C SER A 287 15.43 -22.09 2.12
N SER A 288 15.07 -22.26 3.39
CA SER A 288 15.20 -23.57 4.06
C SER A 288 14.15 -24.54 3.53
N GLU A 289 14.51 -25.82 3.51
CA GLU A 289 13.60 -26.89 3.10
C GLU A 289 12.36 -26.95 4.01
N ASP A 290 12.57 -26.75 5.31
CA ASP A 290 11.51 -26.64 6.32
C ASP A 290 10.54 -25.48 6.03
N SER A 291 11.06 -24.32 5.62
CA SER A 291 10.23 -23.17 5.22
C SER A 291 9.41 -23.53 3.98
N HIS A 292 10.03 -24.10 2.95
CA HIS A 292 9.30 -24.51 1.75
C HIS A 292 8.21 -25.53 2.05
N ARG A 293 8.49 -26.53 2.91
CA ARG A 293 7.51 -27.52 3.36
C ARG A 293 6.37 -26.87 4.13
N ALA A 294 6.65 -25.99 5.08
CA ALA A 294 5.63 -25.27 5.84
C ALA A 294 4.70 -24.45 4.94
N TYR A 295 5.28 -23.70 3.98
CA TYR A 295 4.51 -22.92 3.02
C TYR A 295 3.68 -23.80 2.07
N ALA A 296 4.20 -24.96 1.64
CA ALA A 296 3.42 -25.92 0.86
C ALA A 296 2.21 -26.48 1.63
N ILE A 297 2.37 -26.83 2.91
CA ILE A 297 1.27 -27.28 3.76
C ILE A 297 0.20 -26.19 3.87
N ARG A 298 0.61 -24.95 4.06
CA ARG A 298 -0.29 -23.79 4.08
C ARG A 298 -1.05 -23.64 2.78
N ASP A 299 -0.34 -23.67 1.66
CA ASP A 299 -0.94 -23.41 0.36
C ASP A 299 -1.92 -24.54 0.00
N PHE A 300 -1.60 -25.81 0.29
CA PHE A 300 -2.52 -26.94 0.19
C PHE A 300 -3.79 -26.71 1.02
N TYR A 301 -3.64 -26.30 2.28
CA TYR A 301 -4.77 -26.00 3.16
C TYR A 301 -5.67 -24.90 2.59
N LEU A 302 -5.07 -23.79 2.14
CA LEU A 302 -5.80 -22.65 1.61
C LEU A 302 -6.49 -22.97 0.28
N THR A 303 -5.88 -23.78 -0.59
CA THR A 303 -6.50 -24.21 -1.84
C THR A 303 -7.79 -25.02 -1.62
N HIS A 304 -7.86 -25.82 -0.56
CA HIS A 304 -9.05 -26.61 -0.24
C HIS A 304 -10.11 -25.82 0.53
N LEU A 305 -9.71 -24.86 1.38
CA LEU A 305 -10.65 -23.99 2.08
C LEU A 305 -11.27 -22.92 1.18
N TYR A 306 -10.48 -22.36 0.26
CA TYR A 306 -10.87 -21.26 -0.58
C TYR A 306 -10.67 -21.64 -2.06
N PRO A 307 -11.74 -22.00 -2.79
CA PRO A 307 -11.63 -22.46 -4.18
C PRO A 307 -10.95 -21.46 -5.14
N GLU A 308 -11.02 -20.16 -4.82
CA GLU A 308 -10.41 -19.06 -5.58
C GLU A 308 -8.93 -18.84 -5.26
N TYR A 309 -8.39 -19.49 -4.22
CA TYR A 309 -7.02 -19.31 -3.80
C TYR A 309 -6.06 -19.88 -4.85
N LYS A 310 -5.13 -19.04 -5.30
CA LYS A 310 -4.06 -19.42 -6.23
C LYS A 310 -2.76 -18.71 -5.86
N VAL A 311 -1.69 -19.50 -5.77
CA VAL A 311 -0.33 -18.99 -5.61
C VAL A 311 0.11 -18.30 -6.90
N ASN A 312 0.57 -17.05 -6.81
CA ASN A 312 0.93 -16.27 -7.99
C ASN A 312 2.45 -16.10 -8.11
N GLY A 313 3.03 -16.68 -9.15
CA GLY A 313 4.47 -16.58 -9.45
C GLY A 313 4.88 -15.34 -10.23
N ASP A 314 3.94 -14.50 -10.69
CA ASP A 314 4.26 -13.31 -11.47
C ASP A 314 4.85 -12.19 -10.57
N PRO A 315 6.15 -11.87 -10.69
CA PRO A 315 6.78 -10.84 -9.87
C PRO A 315 6.17 -9.45 -10.09
N TYR A 316 5.59 -9.16 -11.27
CA TYR A 316 4.96 -7.86 -11.55
C TYR A 316 3.65 -7.72 -10.80
N TYR A 317 2.84 -8.77 -10.78
CA TYR A 317 1.63 -8.82 -9.98
C TYR A 317 1.94 -8.69 -8.49
N LEU A 318 2.95 -9.41 -7.98
CA LEU A 318 3.38 -9.32 -6.59
C LEU A 318 3.86 -7.91 -6.22
N GLU A 319 4.62 -7.25 -7.10
CA GLU A 319 5.06 -5.87 -6.89
C GLU A 319 3.92 -4.84 -6.97
N SER A 320 2.75 -5.21 -7.51
CA SER A 320 1.58 -4.31 -7.54
C SER A 320 1.05 -3.98 -6.14
N PHE A 321 1.28 -4.86 -5.16
CA PHE A 321 0.88 -4.71 -3.77
C PHE A 321 1.83 -3.84 -2.94
N VAL A 322 3.03 -3.55 -3.45
CA VAL A 322 4.01 -2.70 -2.74
C VAL A 322 4.05 -1.28 -3.31
N ASN A 323 4.57 -0.35 -2.52
CA ASN A 323 4.76 1.03 -2.95
C ASN A 323 5.71 1.13 -4.16
N HIS A 324 5.50 2.16 -5.00
CA HIS A 324 6.26 2.40 -6.23
C HIS A 324 7.80 2.30 -6.12
N LYS A 325 8.40 2.62 -4.95
CA LYS A 325 9.86 2.54 -4.74
C LYS A 325 10.41 1.13 -4.69
N TYR A 326 9.59 0.15 -4.30
CA TYR A 326 9.98 -1.25 -4.15
C TYR A 326 9.66 -2.09 -5.39
N ARG A 327 9.06 -1.49 -6.42
CA ARG A 327 8.67 -2.15 -7.68
C ARG A 327 9.84 -2.26 -8.66
N THR A 328 10.91 -2.91 -8.21
CA THR A 328 12.19 -2.97 -8.94
C THR A 328 12.07 -3.74 -10.25
N LYS A 329 11.38 -4.88 -10.27
CA LYS A 329 11.22 -5.70 -11.48
C LYS A 329 10.29 -5.04 -12.49
N THR A 330 9.21 -4.44 -12.01
CA THR A 330 8.30 -3.64 -12.84
C THR A 330 9.06 -2.47 -13.47
N LEU A 331 9.91 -1.77 -12.71
CA LEU A 331 10.77 -0.72 -13.25
C LEU A 331 11.77 -1.25 -14.28
N GLU A 332 12.40 -2.40 -14.04
CA GLU A 332 13.30 -3.03 -15.01
C GLU A 332 12.60 -3.28 -16.35
N ARG A 333 11.42 -3.91 -16.33
CA ARG A 333 10.62 -4.19 -17.54
C ARG A 333 10.25 -2.90 -18.28
N ASP A 334 9.61 -1.97 -17.59
CA ASP A 334 9.12 -0.73 -18.20
C ASP A 334 10.29 0.15 -18.71
N LEU A 335 11.44 0.13 -18.02
CA LEU A 335 12.64 0.83 -18.47
C LEU A 335 13.23 0.17 -19.70
N GLY A 336 13.23 -1.16 -19.78
CA GLY A 336 13.68 -1.91 -20.95
C GLY A 336 12.89 -1.57 -22.20
N GLU A 337 11.56 -1.54 -22.11
CA GLU A 337 10.68 -1.13 -23.21
C GLU A 337 10.97 0.31 -23.64
N LYS A 338 11.08 1.22 -22.67
CA LYS A 338 11.34 2.63 -22.96
C LYS A 338 12.74 2.88 -23.51
N TYR A 339 13.73 2.10 -23.06
CA TYR A 339 15.09 2.14 -23.57
C TYR A 339 15.15 1.66 -25.01
N ALA A 340 14.51 0.53 -25.32
CA ALA A 340 14.44 0.01 -26.68
C ALA A 340 13.81 1.03 -27.63
N ASN A 341 12.71 1.68 -27.21
CA ASN A 341 12.09 2.76 -27.98
C ASN A 341 13.02 3.97 -28.15
N TRP A 342 13.80 4.31 -27.12
CA TRP A 342 14.78 5.40 -27.20
C TRP A 342 15.94 5.09 -28.15
N VAL A 343 16.48 3.86 -28.12
CA VAL A 343 17.53 3.40 -29.04
C VAL A 343 17.01 3.43 -30.48
N ARG A 344 15.80 2.89 -30.73
CA ARG A 344 15.14 2.96 -32.05
C ARG A 344 14.96 4.39 -32.56
N SER A 345 14.70 5.35 -31.67
CA SER A 345 14.55 6.78 -32.02
C SER A 345 15.88 7.52 -32.28
N GLY A 346 17.01 6.80 -32.38
CA GLY A 346 18.33 7.37 -32.63
C GLY A 346 19.04 7.88 -31.38
N ALA A 347 18.67 7.37 -30.19
CA ALA A 347 19.35 7.57 -28.91
C ALA A 347 19.84 9.01 -28.63
N ARG A 348 19.03 10.02 -28.98
CA ARG A 348 19.42 11.43 -28.81
C ARG A 348 19.86 11.69 -27.38
N ARG A 349 20.96 12.42 -27.19
CA ARG A 349 21.44 12.81 -25.85
C ARG A 349 20.34 13.57 -25.10
N PRO A 350 20.20 13.37 -23.79
CA PRO A 350 19.28 14.20 -23.01
C PRO A 350 19.71 15.66 -23.18
N MET A 351 18.87 16.46 -23.84
CA MET A 351 19.08 17.90 -23.87
C MET A 351 19.06 18.38 -22.41
N PRO A 352 20.00 19.26 -22.02
CA PRO A 352 19.92 19.90 -20.72
C PRO A 352 18.52 20.49 -20.57
N ARG A 353 17.90 20.32 -19.40
CA ARG A 353 16.59 20.94 -19.14
C ARG A 353 16.73 22.44 -19.46
N PRO A 354 15.79 23.06 -20.18
CA PRO A 354 15.83 24.50 -20.39
C PRO A 354 15.87 25.15 -19.00
N ILE A 355 16.97 25.85 -18.74
CA ILE A 355 17.22 26.49 -17.46
C ILE A 355 16.19 27.61 -17.33
N ASN A 356 15.38 27.58 -16.26
CA ASN A 356 14.46 28.67 -15.97
C ASN A 356 15.27 29.99 -15.96
N PRO A 357 14.81 31.05 -16.65
CA PRO A 357 15.56 32.30 -16.82
C PRO A 357 16.14 32.86 -15.51
N LYS A 358 15.45 32.65 -14.38
CA LYS A 358 15.92 33.03 -13.03
C LYS A 358 17.28 32.42 -12.65
N TYR A 359 17.60 31.23 -13.13
CA TYR A 359 18.84 30.51 -12.79
C TYR A 359 19.90 30.55 -13.91
N LYS A 360 19.60 31.18 -15.04
CA LYS A 360 20.49 31.24 -16.21
C LYS A 360 21.82 31.93 -15.86
N GLN A 361 21.75 33.05 -15.13
CA GLN A 361 22.93 33.79 -14.68
C GLN A 361 23.76 33.00 -13.65
N LEU A 362 23.12 32.26 -12.76
CA LEU A 362 23.79 31.40 -11.76
C LEU A 362 24.54 30.23 -12.42
N VAL A 363 24.00 29.67 -13.50
CA VAL A 363 24.67 28.62 -14.27
C VAL A 363 25.84 29.20 -15.06
N ILE A 364 25.68 30.35 -15.72
CA ILE A 364 26.78 31.08 -16.36
C ILE A 364 27.87 31.40 -15.33
N TRP A 365 27.49 31.84 -14.14
CA TRP A 365 28.42 32.10 -13.05
C TRP A 365 29.22 30.85 -12.65
N LYS A 366 28.54 29.71 -12.48
CA LYS A 366 29.17 28.44 -12.08
C LYS A 366 30.00 27.79 -13.18
N SER A 367 29.69 28.03 -14.46
CA SER A 367 30.48 27.52 -15.58
C SER A 367 31.80 28.28 -15.78
N LEU A 368 31.93 29.49 -15.22
CA LEU A 368 33.19 30.23 -15.22
C LEU A 368 34.21 29.61 -14.25
N SER A 369 35.48 29.65 -14.65
CA SER A 369 36.59 29.22 -13.79
C SER A 369 36.65 30.04 -12.50
N ARG A 370 37.25 29.47 -11.44
CA ARG A 370 37.35 30.13 -10.13
C ARG A 370 38.03 31.51 -10.22
N ASN A 371 39.03 31.64 -11.09
CA ASN A 371 39.75 32.89 -11.33
C ASN A 371 38.89 33.93 -12.07
N LYS A 372 38.10 33.48 -13.06
CA LYS A 372 37.22 34.37 -13.82
C LYS A 372 36.05 34.89 -12.99
N ARG A 373 35.50 34.05 -12.10
CA ARG A 373 34.55 34.50 -11.07
C ARG A 373 35.15 35.53 -10.13
N ARG A 374 36.35 35.29 -9.60
CA ARG A 374 37.03 36.24 -8.70
C ARG A 374 37.29 37.60 -9.35
N ARG A 375 37.75 37.63 -10.61
CA ARG A 375 37.92 38.88 -11.37
C ARG A 375 36.60 39.62 -11.55
N LEU A 376 35.54 38.94 -11.97
CA LEU A 376 34.23 39.58 -12.12
C LEU A 376 33.65 40.11 -10.80
N ILE A 377 33.86 39.41 -9.67
CA ILE A 377 33.50 39.91 -8.35
C ILE A 377 34.31 41.19 -8.05
N GLN A 378 35.63 41.17 -8.29
CA GLN A 378 36.48 42.33 -8.06
C GLN A 378 36.07 43.53 -8.92
N GLU A 379 35.77 43.31 -10.21
CA GLU A 379 35.28 44.33 -11.13
C GLU A 379 33.92 44.91 -10.69
N PHE A 380 33.02 44.09 -10.15
CA PHE A 380 31.71 44.53 -9.67
C PHE A 380 31.73 45.22 -8.29
N LEU A 381 32.54 44.72 -7.35
CA LEU A 381 32.61 45.27 -5.99
C LEU A 381 33.54 46.49 -5.90
N TYR A 382 34.55 46.54 -6.77
CA TYR A 382 35.53 47.62 -6.83
C TYR A 382 35.66 48.08 -8.28
N PRO A 383 34.61 48.71 -8.85
CA PRO A 383 34.73 49.32 -10.16
C PRO A 383 35.87 50.33 -10.08
N ARG A 384 36.87 50.16 -10.95
CA ARG A 384 37.96 51.14 -11.05
C ARG A 384 37.31 52.45 -11.45
N ALA A 385 37.53 53.51 -10.67
CA ALA A 385 37.14 54.85 -11.07
C ALA A 385 37.73 55.09 -12.46
N ASP A 386 36.86 55.42 -13.42
CA ASP A 386 37.28 55.77 -14.77
C ASP A 386 38.41 56.80 -14.65
N THR A 387 39.58 56.46 -15.18
CA THR A 387 40.63 57.44 -15.45
C THR A 387 40.01 58.49 -16.35
N GLN A 388 39.61 59.61 -15.75
CA GLN A 388 39.28 60.83 -16.44
C GLN A 388 40.44 61.14 -17.38
N THR A 389 40.17 61.04 -18.67
CA THR A 389 40.95 61.68 -19.72
C THR A 389 41.02 63.16 -19.41
N VAL A 390 42.15 63.58 -18.84
CA VAL A 390 42.61 64.97 -18.89
C VAL A 390 42.89 65.24 -20.37
N GLN A 391 42.01 66.03 -21.00
CA GLN A 391 42.32 66.74 -22.22
C GLN A 391 43.26 67.90 -21.84
N SER A 392 44.45 67.89 -22.42
CA SER A 392 45.25 69.08 -22.70
C SER A 392 45.59 69.01 -24.18
N GLU A 393 44.66 69.48 -25.01
CA GLU A 393 44.81 70.63 -25.92
C GLU A 393 43.44 71.07 -26.42
#